data_AF-A0A354QAH1-F1
#
_entry.id   AF-A0A354QAH1-F1
#
_cell.length_a   1.000
_cell.length_b   1.000
_cell.length_c   1.000
_cell.angle_alpha   90.00
_cell.angle_beta   90.00
_cell.angle_gamma   90.00
#
_symmetry.space_group_name_H-M   'P 1'
#
loop_
_entity.id
_entity.type
_entity.pdbx_description
1 polymer ?
#
loop_
_entity_poly.entity_id
_entity_poly.type
_entity_poly.pdbx_seq_one_letter_code
_entity_poly.pdbx_strand_id
1 'polypeptide(L)'
;LSFAFGAFVAGMVLSESDYGHQALSDIIPVRDLFGLLFFASVGMLLNPGFLLDHWKQVLMLVLIVSLGKGIIFALLARIFKYG
;
A
#
# COMPACT_ATOMS: atom_id res chain seq x y z
N LEU A 1 -11.65 -6.48 -16.45
CA LEU A 1 -11.78 -7.03 -15.07
C LEU A 1 -10.40 -7.43 -14.58
N SER A 2 -9.88 -6.76 -13.55
CA SER A 2 -8.51 -6.98 -13.04
C SER A 2 -8.47 -8.13 -12.03
N PHE A 3 -7.36 -8.88 -11.98
CA PHE A 3 -7.10 -9.88 -10.94
C PHE A 3 -7.26 -9.32 -9.52
N ALA A 4 -6.93 -8.04 -9.31
CA ALA A 4 -7.13 -7.37 -8.02
C ALA A 4 -8.61 -7.27 -7.62
N PHE A 5 -9.50 -7.02 -8.59
CA PHE A 5 -10.94 -6.94 -8.33
C PHE A 5 -11.54 -8.32 -8.03
N GLY A 6 -11.10 -9.36 -8.75
CA GLY A 6 -11.49 -10.75 -8.48
C GLY A 6 -11.06 -11.23 -7.08
N ALA A 7 -9.82 -10.94 -6.68
CA ALA A 7 -9.32 -11.24 -5.34
C ALA A 7 -10.07 -10.47 -4.24
N PHE A 8 -10.42 -9.21 -4.49
CA PHE A 8 -11.23 -8.40 -3.58
C PHE A 8 -12.64 -8.98 -3.39
N VAL A 9 -13.32 -9.36 -4.47
CA VAL A 9 -14.66 -9.98 -4.41
C VAL A 9 -14.61 -11.34 -3.70
N ALA A 10 -13.62 -12.18 -3.99
CA ALA A 10 -13.43 -13.45 -3.29
C ALA A 10 -13.22 -13.25 -1.78
N GLY A 11 -12.47 -12.20 -1.40
CA GLY A 11 -12.28 -11.82 0.01
C GLY A 11 -13.57 -11.37 0.70
N MET A 12 -14.43 -10.60 0.02
CA MET A 12 -15.73 -10.19 0.56
C MET A 12 -16.64 -11.41 0.81
N VAL A 13 -16.74 -12.33 -0.15
CA VAL A 13 -17.53 -13.56 -0.01
C VAL A 13 -16.99 -14.45 1.11
N LEU A 14 -15.67 -14.58 1.25
CA LEU A 14 -15.05 -15.36 2.31
C LEU A 14 -15.30 -14.75 3.71
N SER A 15 -15.32 -13.42 3.80
CA SER A 15 -15.55 -12.69 5.05
C SER A 15 -16.98 -12.82 5.59
N GLU A 16 -17.96 -13.15 4.74
CA GLU A 16 -19.35 -13.40 5.15
C GLU A 16 -19.61 -14.85 5.58
N SER A 17 -18.63 -15.76 5.39
CA SER A 17 -18.77 -17.16 5.79
C SER A 17 -18.44 -17.36 7.28
N ASP A 18 -19.08 -18.34 7.93
CA ASP A 18 -18.79 -18.71 9.34
C ASP A 18 -17.33 -19.15 9.55
N TYR A 19 -16.66 -19.61 8.49
CA TYR A 19 -15.23 -19.96 8.47
C TYR A 19 -14.31 -18.79 8.12
N GLY A 20 -14.85 -17.60 7.86
CA GLY A 20 -14.12 -16.44 7.40
C GLY A 20 -13.02 -16.02 8.36
N HIS A 21 -13.24 -16.13 9.68
CA HIS A 21 -12.23 -15.79 10.67
C HIS A 21 -11.01 -16.74 10.63
N GLN A 22 -11.27 -18.03 10.43
CA GLN A 22 -10.22 -19.05 10.39
C GLN A 22 -9.49 -19.03 9.05
N ALA A 23 -10.21 -18.90 7.95
CA ALA A 23 -9.63 -18.73 6.62
C ALA A 23 -8.81 -17.43 6.50
N LEU A 24 -9.24 -16.34 7.16
CA LEU A 24 -8.46 -15.11 7.21
C LEU A 24 -7.15 -15.31 7.98
N SER A 25 -7.19 -16.05 9.09
CA SER A 25 -5.99 -16.41 9.86
C SER A 25 -4.98 -17.20 9.02
N ASP A 26 -5.44 -18.09 8.15
CA ASP A 26 -4.60 -18.87 7.26
C ASP A 26 -4.01 -18.04 6.09
N ILE A 27 -4.69 -16.96 5.69
CA ILE A 27 -4.24 -16.07 4.61
C ILE A 27 -3.20 -15.06 5.11
N ILE A 28 -3.23 -14.67 6.39
CA ILE A 28 -2.27 -13.69 6.95
C ILE A 28 -0.81 -14.07 6.66
N PRO A 29 -0.33 -15.31 6.92
CA PRO A 29 1.04 -15.72 6.60
C PRO A 29 1.38 -15.59 5.11
N VAL A 30 0.44 -15.94 4.23
CA VAL A 30 0.63 -15.87 2.79
C VAL A 30 0.74 -14.42 2.33
N ARG A 31 -0.17 -13.55 2.82
CA ARG A 31 -0.13 -12.11 2.57
C ARG A 31 1.20 -11.51 3.01
N ASP A 32 1.71 -11.91 4.17
CA ASP A 32 2.97 -11.40 4.70
C ASP A 32 4.16 -11.86 3.85
N LEU A 33 4.15 -13.11 3.37
CA LEU A 33 5.16 -13.64 2.43
C LEU A 33 5.14 -12.89 1.10
N PHE A 34 3.97 -12.66 0.52
CA PHE A 34 3.82 -11.89 -0.72
C PHE A 34 4.19 -10.42 -0.52
N GLY A 35 3.88 -9.84 0.64
CA GLY A 35 4.32 -8.50 1.02
C GLY A 35 5.84 -8.40 1.05
N LEU A 36 6.52 -9.37 1.68
CA LEU A 36 7.97 -9.45 1.69
C LEU A 36 8.55 -9.56 0.27
N LEU A 37 8.00 -10.45 -0.56
CA LEU A 37 8.43 -10.63 -1.95
C LEU A 37 8.22 -9.37 -2.81
N PHE A 38 7.10 -8.67 -2.62
CA PHE A 38 6.82 -7.41 -3.29
C PHE A 38 7.86 -6.34 -2.91
N PHE A 39 8.10 -6.13 -1.63
CA PHE A 39 9.07 -5.13 -1.17
C PHE A 39 10.50 -5.49 -1.57
N ALA A 40 10.88 -6.76 -1.49
CA ALA A 40 12.19 -7.22 -1.97
C ALA A 40 12.36 -6.95 -3.48
N SER A 41 11.32 -7.22 -4.28
CA SER A 41 11.36 -7.00 -5.73
C SER A 41 11.47 -5.52 -6.09
N VAL A 42 10.66 -4.66 -5.47
CA VAL A 42 10.75 -3.20 -5.66
C VAL A 42 12.11 -2.67 -5.18
N GLY A 43 12.63 -3.22 -4.07
CA GLY A 43 13.95 -2.88 -3.55
C GLY A 43 15.09 -3.25 -4.49
N MET A 44 15.01 -4.39 -5.19
CA MET A 44 16.01 -4.79 -6.18
C MET A 44 16.03 -3.90 -7.43
N LEU A 45 14.90 -3.27 -7.78
CA LEU A 45 14.82 -2.31 -8.88
C LEU A 45 15.44 -0.96 -8.52
N LEU A 46 15.63 -0.68 -7.24
CA LEU A 46 16.20 0.58 -6.76
C LEU A 46 17.72 0.57 -6.96
N ASN A 47 18.23 1.52 -7.75
CA ASN A 47 19.67 1.68 -7.97
C ASN A 47 20.26 2.64 -6.91
N PRO A 48 21.14 2.18 -6.00
CA PRO A 48 21.72 3.04 -4.97
C PRO A 48 22.59 4.17 -5.53
N GLY A 49 23.28 3.94 -6.65
CA GLY A 49 24.11 4.96 -7.31
C GLY A 49 23.26 6.12 -7.83
N PHE A 50 22.15 5.81 -8.51
CA PHE A 50 21.20 6.82 -8.97
C PHE A 50 20.63 7.64 -7.80
N LEU A 51 20.33 6.99 -6.67
CA LEU A 51 19.85 7.70 -5.47
C LEU A 51 20.85 8.72 -4.94
N LEU A 52 22.14 8.36 -4.91
CA LEU A 52 23.20 9.24 -4.41
C LEU A 52 23.46 10.39 -5.38
N ASP A 53 23.50 10.14 -6.68
CA ASP A 53 23.76 11.16 -7.70
C ASP A 53 22.60 12.16 -7.81
N HIS A 54 21.36 11.68 -7.66
CA HIS A 54 20.13 12.48 -7.82
C HIS A 54 19.40 12.75 -6.49
N TRP A 55 20.09 12.69 -5.36
CA TRP A 55 19.48 12.77 -4.02
C TRP A 55 18.57 14.00 -3.83
N LYS A 56 18.94 15.15 -4.42
CA LYS A 56 18.12 16.37 -4.38
C LYS A 56 16.79 16.22 -5.12
N GLN A 57 16.81 15.62 -6.31
CA GLN A 57 15.61 15.40 -7.12
C GLN A 57 14.69 14.37 -6.44
N VAL A 58 15.27 13.30 -5.91
CA VAL A 58 14.55 12.29 -5.13
C VAL A 58 13.89 12.94 -3.90
N LEU A 59 14.63 13.72 -3.12
CA LEU A 59 14.11 14.41 -1.94
C LEU A 59 12.97 15.37 -2.29
N MET A 60 13.11 16.14 -3.37
CA MET A 60 12.06 17.04 -3.85
C MET A 60 10.78 16.29 -4.23
N LEU A 61 10.89 15.18 -4.96
CA LEU A 61 9.75 14.33 -5.31
C LEU A 61 9.08 13.74 -4.08
N VAL A 62 9.87 13.22 -3.13
CA VAL A 62 9.37 12.67 -1.86
C VAL A 62 8.60 13.73 -1.08
N LEU A 63 9.15 14.95 -0.98
CA LEU A 63 8.49 16.06 -0.28
C LEU A 63 7.19 16.47 -0.97
N ILE A 64 7.19 16.62 -2.29
CA ILE A 64 5.98 17.01 -3.04
C ILE A 64 4.88 15.96 -2.87
N VAL A 65 5.21 14.68 -3.01
CA VAL A 65 4.22 13.59 -2.87
C VAL A 65 3.73 13.49 -1.42
N SER A 66 4.64 13.60 -0.44
CA SER A 66 4.28 13.50 0.98
C SER A 66 3.41 14.68 1.43
N LEU A 67 3.81 15.91 1.10
CA LEU A 67 3.01 17.11 1.37
C LEU A 67 1.69 17.11 0.60
N GLY A 68 1.69 16.67 -0.66
CA GLY A 68 0.47 16.52 -1.45
C GLY A 68 -0.55 15.59 -0.78
N LYS A 69 -0.12 14.39 -0.36
CA LYS A 69 -0.99 13.48 0.40
C LYS A 69 -1.42 14.09 1.73
N GLY A 70 -0.50 14.76 2.45
CA GLY A 70 -0.79 15.43 3.72
C GLY A 70 -1.84 16.53 3.59
N ILE A 71 -1.74 17.38 2.56
CA ILE A 71 -2.70 18.44 2.27
C ILE A 71 -4.07 17.84 1.93
N ILE A 72 -4.12 16.78 1.11
CA ILE A 72 -5.37 16.08 0.80
C ILE A 72 -6.03 15.58 2.09
N PHE A 73 -5.27 14.91 2.97
CA PHE A 73 -5.80 14.45 4.25
C PHE A 73 -6.26 15.60 5.16
N ALA A 74 -5.49 16.69 5.24
CA ALA A 74 -5.84 17.86 6.05
C ALA A 74 -7.10 18.57 5.54
N LEU A 75 -7.25 18.70 4.23
CA LEU A 75 -8.45 19.25 3.59
C LEU A 75 -9.66 18.35 3.84
N LEU A 76 -9.51 17.03 3.66
CA LEU A 76 -10.58 16.08 3.95
C LEU A 76 -11.00 16.15 5.42
N ALA A 77 -10.06 16.13 6.37
CA ALA A 77 -10.36 16.24 7.79
C ALA A 77 -11.13 17.54 8.12
N ARG A 78 -10.74 18.66 7.51
CA ARG A 78 -11.40 19.96 7.71
C ARG A 78 -12.80 20.02 7.09
N ILE A 79 -12.99 19.44 5.91
CA ILE A 79 -14.30 19.38 5.22
C ILE A 79 -15.27 18.49 6.00
N PHE A 80 -14.81 17.34 6.50
CA PHE A 80 -15.62 16.41 7.26
C PHE A 80 -15.79 16.80 8.75
N LYS A 81 -15.32 17.99 9.16
CA LYS A 81 -15.46 18.53 10.53
C LYS A 81 -14.98 17.58 11.64
N TYR A 82 -13.84 16.92 11.43
CA TYR A 82 -13.08 16.31 12.53
C TYR A 82 -12.17 17.37 13.19
N GLY A 83 -12.78 18.45 13.66
CA GLY A 83 -12.12 19.59 14.30
C GLY A 83 -13.10 20.37 15.16
#